data_AF-A0ABD6ARL0-F1
#
_entry.id   AF-A0ABD6ARL0-F1
#
_cell.length_a   1.000
_cell.length_b   1.000
_cell.length_c   1.000
_cell.angle_alpha   90.00
_cell.angle_beta   90.00
_cell.angle_gamma   90.00
#
_symmetry.space_group_name_H-M   'P 1'
#
loop_
_entity.id
_entity.type
_entity.pdbx_description
1 polymer ?
#
loop_
_entity_poly.entity_id
_entity_poly.type
_entity_poly.pdbx_seq_one_letter_code
_entity_poly.pdbx_strand_id
1 'polypeptide(L)'
;MVPIALPFGGGPPLVFRLFGLLFVAIGVLNVLRPKEMLAWSVKNKYGVQGDVEPSDTRALVQRIVGAFIALFGVAFTLGPSTVLL
;
A
#
# COMPACT_ATOMS: atom_id res chain seq x y z
N MET A 1 36.78 -18.23 22.29
CA MET A 1 35.73 -17.28 21.89
C MET A 1 34.78 -18.04 20.99
N VAL A 2 33.55 -18.30 21.44
CA VAL A 2 32.56 -19.06 20.65
C VAL A 2 31.92 -18.09 19.65
N PRO A 3 31.98 -18.34 18.33
CA PRO A 3 31.28 -17.51 17.37
C PRO A 3 29.77 -17.76 17.54
N ILE A 4 29.07 -16.79 18.14
CA ILE A 4 27.61 -16.75 18.14
C ILE A 4 27.20 -16.36 16.72
N ALA A 5 26.84 -17.34 15.91
CA ALA A 5 26.20 -17.10 14.63
C ALA A 5 24.84 -16.46 14.90
N LEU A 6 24.73 -15.15 14.65
CA LEU A 6 23.44 -14.48 14.66
C LEU A 6 22.59 -15.07 13.53
N PRO A 7 21.34 -15.52 13.78
CA PRO A 7 20.51 -16.22 12.80
C PRO A 7 19.91 -15.29 11.74
N PHE A 8 20.62 -14.23 11.32
CA PHE A 8 20.15 -13.27 10.32
C PHE A 8 20.59 -13.63 8.89
N GLY A 9 20.58 -14.92 8.57
CA GLY A 9 21.08 -15.46 7.30
C GLY A 9 20.04 -15.67 6.20
N GLY A 10 18.89 -15.00 6.20
CA GLY A 10 17.86 -15.31 5.19
C GLY A 10 16.69 -14.34 5.09
N GLY A 11 16.88 -13.23 4.35
CA GLY A 11 15.82 -12.35 3.86
C GLY A 11 14.85 -11.78 4.90
N PRO A 12 13.88 -10.94 4.48
CA PRO A 12 12.79 -10.56 5.36
C PRO A 12 11.97 -11.81 5.73
N PRO A 13 11.65 -12.02 7.03
CA PRO A 13 10.83 -13.16 7.46
C PRO A 13 9.52 -13.24 6.67
N LEU A 14 8.97 -14.45 6.50
CA LEU A 14 7.77 -14.70 5.69
C LEU A 14 6.62 -13.72 6.01
N VAL A 15 6.44 -13.41 7.29
CA VAL A 15 5.45 -12.43 7.78
C VAL A 15 5.63 -11.07 7.12
N PHE A 16 6.85 -10.55 7.03
CA PHE A 16 7.15 -9.27 6.39
C PHE A 16 6.89 -9.28 4.88
N ARG A 17 7.16 -10.40 4.20
CA ARG A 17 6.84 -10.56 2.78
C ARG A 17 5.34 -10.51 2.52
N LEU A 18 4.53 -11.12 3.40
CA LEU A 18 3.07 -11.07 3.34
C LEU A 18 2.55 -9.64 3.54
N PHE A 19 3.12 -8.89 4.50
CA PHE A 19 2.78 -7.48 4.67
C PHE A 19 3.16 -6.63 3.46
N GLY A 20 4.33 -6.87 2.87
CA GLY A 20 4.72 -6.19 1.63
C GLY A 20 3.75 -6.49 0.47
N LEU A 21 3.32 -7.75 0.30
CA LEU A 21 2.32 -8.11 -0.70
C LEU A 21 0.97 -7.45 -0.45
N LEU A 22 0.55 -7.30 0.82
CA LEU A 22 -0.65 -6.53 1.18
C LEU A 22 -0.51 -5.06 0.77
N PHE A 23 0.63 -4.43 1.03
CA PHE A 23 0.88 -3.06 0.57
C PHE A 23 0.85 -2.95 -0.95
N VAL A 24 1.42 -3.93 -1.68
CA VAL A 24 1.31 -3.98 -3.15
C VAL A 24 -0.15 -4.06 -3.59
N ALA A 25 -0.93 -4.98 -3.02
CA ALA A 25 -2.34 -5.16 -3.37
C ALA A 25 -3.15 -3.88 -3.11
N ILE A 26 -2.96 -3.25 -1.94
CA ILE A 26 -3.63 -2.00 -1.57
C ILE A 26 -3.19 -0.85 -2.48
N GLY A 27 -1.89 -0.74 -2.78
CA GLY A 27 -1.36 0.29 -3.66
C GLY A 27 -1.90 0.18 -5.09
N VAL A 28 -1.92 -1.03 -5.65
CA VAL A 28 -2.50 -1.32 -6.97
C VAL A 28 -3.99 -0.99 -6.99
N LEU A 29 -4.74 -1.35 -5.95
CA LEU A 29 -6.17 -1.04 -5.87
C LEU A 29 -6.42 0.48 -5.85
N ASN A 30 -5.59 1.24 -5.14
CA ASN A 30 -5.66 2.70 -5.12
C ASN A 30 -5.35 3.35 -6.49
N VAL A 31 -4.51 2.72 -7.30
CA VAL A 31 -4.20 3.19 -8.67
C VAL A 31 -5.36 2.89 -9.62
N LEU A 32 -5.87 1.67 -9.59
CA LEU A 32 -6.89 1.20 -10.54
C LEU A 32 -8.28 1.77 -10.22
N ARG A 33 -8.63 1.84 -8.93
CA ARG A 33 -9.98 2.21 -8.48
C ARG A 33 -9.98 3.31 -7.41
N PRO A 34 -9.35 4.48 -7.67
CA PRO A 34 -9.26 5.55 -6.68
C PRO A 34 -10.64 6.10 -6.28
N LYS A 35 -11.59 6.15 -7.22
CA LYS A 35 -12.94 6.68 -6.97
C LYS A 35 -13.75 5.79 -6.03
N GLU A 36 -13.64 4.47 -6.17
CA GLU A 36 -14.32 3.52 -5.29
C GLU A 36 -13.67 3.47 -3.90
N MET A 37 -12.34 3.67 -3.81
CA MET A 37 -11.64 3.74 -2.53
C MET A 37 -11.85 5.05 -1.77
N LEU A 38 -12.21 6.13 -2.47
CA LEU A 38 -12.53 7.44 -1.91
C LEU A 38 -14.04 7.68 -1.75
N ALA A 39 -14.88 6.74 -2.20
CA ALA A 39 -16.32 6.85 -2.09
C ALA A 39 -16.73 6.78 -0.62
N TRP A 40 -17.10 7.93 -0.08
CA TRP A 40 -17.69 8.04 1.25
C TRP A 40 -19.11 8.58 1.12
N SER A 41 -20.07 7.78 1.58
CA SER A 41 -21.46 8.20 1.70
C SER A 41 -21.57 9.13 2.90
N VAL A 42 -21.77 10.42 2.67
CA VAL A 42 -21.94 11.39 3.74
C VAL A 42 -23.43 11.50 4.04
N LYS A 43 -23.86 10.99 5.20
CA LYS A 43 -25.19 11.29 5.72
C LYS A 43 -25.24 12.76 6.13
N ASN A 44 -25.82 13.60 5.28
CA ASN A 44 -26.05 14.99 5.61
C ASN A 44 -27.12 15.10 6.72
N LYS A 45 -26.94 16.04 7.65
CA LYS A 45 -27.80 16.25 8.83
C LYS A 45 -29.26 16.57 8.45
N TYR A 46 -29.51 16.93 7.20
CA TYR A 46 -30.82 17.25 6.61
C TYR A 46 -31.50 16.07 5.90
N GLY A 47 -31.02 14.84 6.06
CA GLY A 47 -31.67 13.63 5.52
C GLY A 47 -31.43 13.37 4.03
N VAL A 48 -30.72 14.26 3.33
CA VAL A 48 -30.31 14.05 1.94
C VAL A 48 -29.04 13.20 1.92
N GLN A 49 -29.14 11.97 1.41
CA GLN A 49 -27.97 11.16 1.05
C GLN A 49 -27.40 11.71 -0.25
N GLY A 50 -26.28 12.42 -0.16
CA GLY A 50 -25.50 12.80 -1.32
C GLY A 50 -24.21 12.01 -1.31
N ASP A 51 -23.97 11.22 -2.36
CA ASP A 51 -22.63 10.70 -2.59
C ASP A 51 -21.74 11.90 -2.94
N VAL A 52 -20.75 12.17 -2.09
CA VAL A 52 -19.76 13.20 -2.37
C VAL A 52 -18.79 12.58 -3.36
N GLU A 53 -19.00 12.87 -4.65
CA GLU A 53 -18.10 12.37 -5.69
C GLU A 53 -16.70 12.98 -5.46
N PRO A 54 -15.65 12.15 -5.31
CA PRO A 54 -14.31 12.65 -5.08
C PRO A 54 -13.84 13.45 -6.29
N SER A 55 -13.36 14.67 -6.05
CA SER A 55 -12.84 15.53 -7.12
C SER A 55 -11.72 14.86 -7.90
N ASP A 56 -11.60 15.15 -9.19
CA ASP A 56 -10.59 14.54 -10.06
C ASP A 56 -9.15 14.74 -9.53
N THR A 57 -8.88 15.87 -8.87
CA THR A 57 -7.61 16.12 -8.17
C THR A 57 -7.35 15.11 -7.05
N ARG A 58 -8.37 14.78 -6.23
CA ARG A 58 -8.23 13.79 -5.15
C ARG A 58 -8.02 12.38 -5.71
N ALA A 59 -8.72 12.04 -6.79
CA ALA A 59 -8.50 10.77 -7.47
C ALA A 59 -7.07 10.66 -8.03
N LEU A 60 -6.52 11.74 -8.58
CA LEU A 60 -5.14 11.78 -9.09
C LEU A 60 -4.11 11.66 -7.95
N VAL A 61 -4.31 12.38 -6.84
CA VAL A 61 -3.46 12.25 -5.64
C VAL A 61 -3.50 10.82 -5.10
N GLN A 62 -4.67 10.19 -5.03
CA GLN A 62 -4.82 8.82 -4.56
C GLN A 62 -4.07 7.82 -5.44
N ARG A 63 -4.09 8.02 -6.77
CA ARG A 63 -3.31 7.19 -7.70
C ARG A 63 -1.81 7.33 -7.47
N ILE A 64 -1.32 8.55 -7.28
CA ILE A 64 0.11 8.79 -7.01
C ILE A 64 0.51 8.10 -5.70
N VAL A 65 -0.26 8.33 -4.63
CA VAL A 65 -0.01 7.69 -3.32
C VAL A 65 -0.08 6.16 -3.42
N GLY A 66 -1.06 5.62 -4.13
CA GLY A 66 -1.19 4.19 -4.39
C GLY A 66 0.02 3.61 -5.13
N ALA A 67 0.53 4.32 -6.14
CA ALA A 67 1.73 3.91 -6.87
C ALA A 67 2.98 3.89 -5.96
N PHE A 68 3.15 4.91 -5.11
CA PHE A 68 4.22 4.93 -4.11
C PHE A 68 4.13 3.78 -3.11
N ILE A 69 2.93 3.50 -2.59
CA ILE A 69 2.69 2.39 -1.66
C ILE A 69 2.98 1.05 -2.34
N ALA A 70 2.58 0.88 -3.60
CA ALA A 70 2.88 -0.34 -4.36
C ALA A 70 4.38 -0.53 -4.56
N LEU A 71 5.10 0.53 -4.96
CA LEU A 71 6.55 0.50 -5.14
C LEU A 71 7.28 0.16 -3.83
N PHE A 72 6.85 0.78 -2.73
CA PHE A 72 7.39 0.50 -1.40
C PHE A 72 7.10 -0.94 -0.97
N GLY A 73 5.88 -1.43 -1.20
CA GLY A 73 5.49 -2.80 -0.91
C GLY A 73 6.37 -3.81 -1.65
N VAL A 74 6.65 -3.59 -2.94
CA VAL A 74 7.54 -4.45 -3.73
C VAL A 74 8.96 -4.45 -3.15
N ALA A 75 9.53 -3.27 -2.89
CA ALA A 75 10.87 -3.15 -2.31
C ALA A 75 10.96 -3.83 -0.94
N PHE A 76 9.91 -3.70 -0.13
CA PHE A 76 9.80 -4.31 1.19
C PHE A 76 9.65 -5.84 1.14
N THR A 77 8.90 -6.37 0.17
CA THR A 77 8.74 -7.81 -0.05
C THR A 77 10.04 -8.48 -0.52
N LEU A 78 10.77 -7.83 -1.43
CA LEU A 78 12.01 -8.37 -1.99
C LEU A 78 13.18 -8.20 -1.01
N GLY A 79 13.22 -7.10 -0.26
CA GLY A 79 14.29 -6.79 0.67
C GLY A 79 15.52 -6.18 -0.02
N PRO A 80 16.42 -5.54 0.75
CA PRO A 80 17.52 -4.74 0.21
C PRO A 80 18.58 -5.53 -0.58
N SER A 81 18.67 -6.86 -0.37
CA SER A 81 19.65 -7.70 -1.07
C SER A 81 19.27 -8.04 -2.51
N THR A 82 18.02 -7.82 -2.93
CA THR A 82 17.53 -8.15 -4.28
C THR A 82 17.38 -6.92 -5.18
N VAL A 83 17.45 -5.71 -4.63
CA VAL A 83 17.27 -4.44 -5.36
C VAL A 83 18.62 -3.86 -5.85
N LEU A 84 19.74 -4.41 -5.39
CA LEU A 84 21.12 -3.96 -5.70
C LEU A 84 21.88 -4.87 -6.69
N LEU A 85 21.20 -5.79 -7.37
CA LEU A 85 21.74 -6.63 -8.44
C LEU A 85 21.03 -6.32 -9.76
#